data_AF-A0A7W0NYR4-F1
#
_entry.id   AF-A0A7W0NYR4-F1
#
_cell.length_a   1.000
_cell.length_b   1.000
_cell.length_c   1.000
_cell.angle_alpha   90.00
_cell.angle_beta   90.00
_cell.angle_gamma   90.00
#
_symmetry.space_group_name_H-M   'P 1'
#
loop_
_entity.id
_entity.type
_entity.pdbx_description
1 polymer ?
#
loop_
_entity_poly.entity_id
_entity_poly.type
_entity_poly.pdbx_seq_one_letter_code
_entity_poly.pdbx_strand_id
1 'polypeptide(L)'
;MVTLRLFAHLREIAGTARVELEGETVAEVLSAARARFGDEFASGLQSAAIWHNGETASPADAVKEGDELAIIPPVSGGSGTMAQGMVDSALVAGLVGLLLLIGTNLAPGPAWWAAGLVLLMAVWSVDIAARLEDRGREPVTLGILTAIVVAVISTHVYGGVGLGFSLYISVAVVLAWGVVVSRYRQLTDVAPSVLIALVATSGTGSLMLTRTIYEPDQHAISIFILAVGLAAVVAAILDRVRAPLLDPYSGTALAAVLGSVVGALIWEEDVVGFVLVGLGLALFLVVGRSLGSILRTGRVTLSDSPTGALGLLDGAMFAAALYYPLVSVIF
;
A
#
# COMPACT_ATOMS: atom_id res chain seq x y z
N MET A 1 34.85 -26.18 -19.11
CA MET A 1 33.54 -25.87 -18.46
C MET A 1 33.56 -24.47 -17.82
N VAL A 2 32.41 -23.85 -17.64
CA VAL A 2 32.22 -22.53 -16.98
C VAL A 2 31.59 -22.74 -15.60
N THR A 3 32.06 -22.01 -14.59
CA THR A 3 31.52 -22.09 -13.22
C THR A 3 30.41 -21.07 -13.03
N LEU A 4 29.16 -21.56 -12.86
CA LEU A 4 28.02 -20.73 -12.51
C LEU A 4 27.87 -20.64 -10.99
N ARG A 5 27.92 -19.43 -10.43
CA ARG A 5 27.72 -19.14 -9.00
C ARG A 5 26.33 -18.58 -8.76
N LEU A 6 25.63 -19.20 -7.80
CA LEU A 6 24.25 -18.91 -7.47
C LEU A 6 24.14 -18.35 -6.06
N PHE A 7 23.25 -17.37 -5.91
CA PHE A 7 23.05 -16.64 -4.66
C PHE A 7 21.56 -16.60 -4.29
N ALA A 8 21.29 -16.32 -3.01
CA ALA A 8 19.96 -16.17 -2.43
C ALA A 8 18.97 -17.26 -2.91
N HIS A 9 17.78 -16.85 -3.37
CA HIS A 9 16.72 -17.78 -3.76
C HIS A 9 17.10 -18.69 -4.95
N LEU A 10 17.94 -18.22 -5.88
CA LEU A 10 18.43 -19.07 -6.98
C LEU A 10 19.30 -20.24 -6.50
N ARG A 11 20.05 -20.05 -5.40
CA ARG A 11 20.79 -21.13 -4.74
C ARG A 11 19.86 -22.14 -4.09
N GLU A 12 18.74 -21.69 -3.52
CA GLU A 12 17.75 -22.55 -2.87
C GLU A 12 17.04 -23.43 -3.91
N ILE A 13 16.61 -22.85 -5.02
CA ILE A 13 15.99 -23.58 -6.14
C ILE A 13 16.98 -24.61 -6.71
N ALA A 14 18.23 -24.20 -6.94
CA ALA A 14 19.23 -25.08 -7.53
C ALA A 14 19.79 -26.14 -6.55
N GLY A 15 19.55 -26.00 -5.25
CA GLY A 15 20.11 -26.87 -4.21
C GLY A 15 21.64 -26.81 -4.08
N THR A 16 22.31 -25.90 -4.79
CA THR A 16 23.76 -25.73 -4.80
C THR A 16 24.15 -24.27 -5.00
N ALA A 17 25.29 -23.88 -4.41
CA ALA A 17 25.87 -22.55 -4.59
C ALA A 17 26.72 -22.42 -5.86
N ARG A 18 27.16 -23.55 -6.44
CA ARG A 18 28.02 -23.61 -7.62
C ARG A 18 27.66 -24.79 -8.51
N VAL A 19 27.74 -24.60 -9.82
CA VAL A 19 27.54 -25.67 -10.80
C VAL A 19 28.41 -25.40 -12.03
N GLU A 20 29.00 -26.46 -12.59
CA GLU A 20 29.72 -26.40 -13.86
C GLU A 20 28.77 -26.70 -15.01
N LEU A 21 28.84 -25.86 -16.04
CA LEU A 21 28.01 -25.94 -17.24
C LEU A 21 28.87 -25.70 -18.49
N GLU A 22 28.41 -26.23 -19.62
CA GLU A 22 29.01 -26.01 -20.92
C GLU A 22 28.27 -24.90 -21.68
N GLY A 23 29.02 -24.16 -22.50
CA GLY A 23 28.52 -23.08 -23.35
C GLY A 23 29.68 -22.23 -23.84
N GLU A 24 29.53 -21.65 -25.03
CA GLU A 24 30.48 -20.73 -25.65
C GLU A 24 30.11 -19.27 -25.38
N THR A 25 28.85 -19.03 -24.97
CA THR A 25 28.34 -17.71 -24.58
C THR A 25 27.62 -17.74 -23.24
N VAL A 26 27.47 -16.57 -22.61
CA VAL A 26 26.65 -16.41 -21.39
C VAL A 26 25.24 -16.94 -21.61
N ALA A 27 24.60 -16.63 -22.74
CA ALA A 27 23.26 -17.09 -23.07
C ALA A 27 23.15 -18.62 -23.11
N GLU A 28 24.13 -19.31 -23.69
CA GLU A 28 24.16 -20.76 -23.75
C GLU A 28 24.29 -21.40 -22.38
N VAL A 29 25.19 -20.87 -21.54
CA VAL A 29 25.36 -21.33 -20.15
C VAL A 29 24.06 -21.13 -19.35
N LEU A 30 23.38 -19.99 -19.53
CA LEU A 30 22.09 -19.72 -18.88
C LEU A 30 20.97 -20.62 -19.40
N SER A 31 20.97 -20.94 -20.69
CA SER A 31 20.01 -21.89 -21.28
C SER A 31 20.20 -23.29 -20.69
N ALA A 32 21.44 -23.74 -20.57
CA ALA A 32 21.78 -25.01 -19.91
C ALA A 32 21.34 -25.03 -18.44
N ALA A 33 21.49 -23.91 -17.72
CA ALA A 33 21.01 -23.78 -16.35
C ALA A 33 19.47 -23.86 -16.25
N ARG A 34 18.74 -23.19 -17.16
CA ARG A 34 17.27 -23.26 -17.23
C ARG A 34 16.79 -24.69 -17.49
N ALA A 35 17.41 -25.38 -18.44
CA ALA A 35 17.07 -26.77 -18.75
C ALA A 35 17.31 -27.71 -17.56
N ARG A 36 18.32 -27.40 -16.73
CA ARG A 36 18.69 -28.22 -15.56
C ARG A 36 17.81 -27.98 -14.33
N PHE A 37 17.45 -26.73 -14.05
CA PHE A 37 16.77 -26.35 -12.81
C PHE A 37 15.28 -26.00 -12.98
N GLY A 38 14.77 -25.98 -14.21
CA GLY A 38 13.34 -25.84 -14.51
C GLY A 38 12.80 -24.41 -14.47
N ASP A 39 11.47 -24.30 -14.58
CA ASP A 39 10.77 -23.03 -14.84
C ASP A 39 10.87 -22.02 -13.69
N GLU A 40 10.90 -22.50 -12.45
CA GLU A 40 11.05 -21.63 -11.26
C GLU A 40 12.40 -20.90 -11.27
N PHE A 41 13.48 -21.61 -11.63
CA PHE A 41 14.80 -21.02 -11.82
C PHE A 41 14.82 -20.06 -13.02
N ALA A 42 14.17 -20.43 -14.11
CA ALA A 42 14.07 -19.61 -15.30
C ALA A 42 13.37 -18.26 -15.05
N SER A 43 12.36 -18.25 -14.17
CA SER A 43 11.68 -17.03 -13.71
C SER A 43 12.60 -16.13 -12.89
N GLY A 44 13.32 -16.68 -11.90
CA GLY A 44 14.26 -15.91 -11.08
C GLY A 44 15.45 -15.33 -11.86
N LEU A 45 15.86 -15.98 -12.95
CA LEU A 45 16.91 -15.47 -13.85
C LEU A 45 16.50 -14.19 -14.61
N GLN A 46 15.20 -13.95 -14.85
CA GLN A 46 14.76 -12.80 -15.67
C GLN A 46 15.08 -11.45 -15.01
N SER A 47 15.16 -11.42 -13.69
CA SER A 47 15.42 -10.22 -12.89
C SER A 47 16.84 -10.15 -12.33
N ALA A 48 17.66 -11.17 -12.57
CA ALA A 48 19.02 -11.25 -12.04
C ALA A 48 20.03 -10.48 -12.88
N ALA A 49 20.98 -9.82 -12.21
CA ALA A 49 22.17 -9.27 -12.86
C ALA A 49 23.19 -10.37 -13.11
N ILE A 50 23.82 -10.35 -14.28
CA ILE A 50 24.82 -11.35 -14.69
C ILE A 50 26.19 -10.69 -14.65
N TRP A 51 27.13 -11.37 -13.99
CA TRP A 51 28.52 -10.94 -13.87
C TRP A 51 29.44 -12.02 -14.41
N HIS A 52 30.37 -11.64 -15.29
CA HIS A 52 31.40 -12.51 -15.86
C HIS A 52 32.76 -12.06 -15.33
N ASN A 53 33.44 -12.94 -14.59
CA ASN A 53 34.75 -12.68 -13.97
C ASN A 53 34.85 -11.36 -13.18
N GLY A 54 33.73 -10.93 -12.55
CA GLY A 54 33.68 -9.72 -11.73
C GLY A 54 33.25 -8.45 -12.47
N GLU A 55 32.88 -8.54 -13.75
CA GLU A 55 32.33 -7.42 -14.53
C GLU A 55 30.90 -7.72 -14.99
N THR A 56 30.07 -6.69 -15.20
CA THR A 56 28.71 -6.86 -15.73
C THR A 56 28.74 -7.42 -17.15
N ALA A 57 27.96 -8.47 -17.39
CA ALA A 57 27.96 -9.19 -18.65
C ALA A 57 26.64 -9.08 -19.41
N SER A 58 26.74 -9.07 -20.73
CA SER A 58 25.65 -9.23 -21.68
C SER A 58 25.44 -10.72 -22.00
N PRO A 59 24.21 -11.17 -22.33
CA PRO A 59 23.97 -12.53 -22.78
C PRO A 59 24.80 -12.97 -24.01
N ALA A 60 25.26 -12.01 -24.83
CA ALA A 60 26.06 -12.27 -26.03
C ALA A 60 27.56 -12.43 -25.75
N ASP A 61 28.02 -12.19 -24.51
CA ASP A 61 29.44 -12.24 -24.18
C ASP A 61 29.96 -13.68 -24.30
N ALA A 62 31.13 -13.81 -24.93
CA ALA A 62 31.80 -15.10 -25.08
C ALA A 62 32.43 -15.53 -23.76
N VAL A 63 32.30 -16.81 -23.44
CA VAL A 63 32.86 -17.40 -22.23
C VAL A 63 33.88 -18.47 -22.60
N LYS A 64 34.89 -18.64 -21.75
CA LYS A 64 35.97 -19.60 -21.90
C LYS A 64 35.96 -20.59 -20.76
N GLU A 65 36.66 -21.70 -20.98
CA GLU A 65 36.91 -22.66 -19.92
C GLU A 65 37.62 -22.02 -18.73
N GLY A 66 37.09 -22.26 -17.53
CA GLY A 66 37.57 -21.68 -16.28
C GLY A 66 36.93 -20.36 -15.90
N ASP A 67 36.11 -19.76 -16.78
CA ASP A 67 35.40 -18.53 -16.46
C ASP A 67 34.34 -18.72 -15.36
N GLU A 68 34.13 -17.66 -14.60
CA GLU A 68 33.12 -17.59 -13.56
C GLU A 68 31.97 -16.68 -14.00
N LEU A 69 30.75 -17.22 -13.97
CA LEU A 69 29.52 -16.44 -14.11
C LEU A 69 28.80 -16.37 -12.77
N ALA A 70 28.67 -15.18 -12.19
CA ALA A 70 27.89 -14.95 -11.00
C ALA A 70 26.50 -14.41 -11.37
N ILE A 71 25.46 -15.12 -10.91
CA ILE A 71 24.07 -14.70 -11.08
C ILE A 71 23.60 -14.08 -9.79
N ILE A 72 23.41 -12.77 -9.82
CA ILE A 72 23.04 -11.98 -8.66
C ILE A 72 21.56 -11.62 -8.81
N PRO A 73 20.64 -12.38 -8.17
CA PRO A 73 19.25 -11.96 -8.08
C PRO A 73 19.17 -10.59 -7.42
N PRO A 74 18.11 -9.81 -7.70
CA PRO A 74 17.93 -8.51 -7.07
C PRO A 74 18.00 -8.70 -5.55
N VAL A 75 18.90 -7.94 -4.91
CA VAL A 75 18.98 -7.95 -3.46
C VAL A 75 17.60 -7.60 -2.91
N SER A 76 17.22 -8.22 -1.80
CA SER A 76 15.90 -8.05 -1.18
C SER A 76 15.54 -6.61 -0.78
N GLY A 77 16.38 -5.61 -1.09
CA GLY A 77 16.01 -4.20 -1.16
C GLY A 77 15.87 -3.79 -2.62
N GLY A 78 14.64 -3.73 -3.11
CA GLY A 78 14.33 -3.43 -4.51
C GLY A 78 15.03 -2.16 -5.03
N SER A 79 15.96 -2.34 -5.96
CA SER A 79 16.16 -1.37 -7.03
C SER A 79 15.57 -1.98 -8.28
N GLY A 80 14.25 -1.81 -8.44
CA GLY A 80 13.62 -1.97 -9.73
C GLY A 80 14.43 -1.19 -10.76
N THR A 81 14.63 -1.81 -11.92
CA THR A 81 15.26 -1.24 -13.11
C THR A 81 14.99 0.26 -13.18
N MET A 82 16.07 1.05 -13.21
CA MET A 82 16.04 2.51 -13.35
C MET A 82 15.43 2.91 -14.69
N ALA A 83 14.11 2.82 -14.81
CA ALA A 83 13.33 3.81 -15.52
C ALA A 83 12.90 4.83 -14.46
N GLN A 84 13.84 5.69 -14.06
CA GLN A 84 13.54 6.89 -13.29
C GLN A 84 12.64 7.78 -14.14
N GLY A 85 11.33 7.56 -14.03
CA GLY A 85 10.39 8.64 -14.23
C GLY A 85 10.75 9.74 -13.24
N MET A 86 10.85 10.98 -13.73
CA MET A 86 11.14 12.18 -12.93
C MET A 86 10.19 12.38 -11.74
N VAL A 87 9.12 11.58 -11.65
CA VAL A 87 8.14 11.62 -10.57
C VAL A 87 7.74 10.19 -10.17
N ASP A 88 7.93 9.88 -8.90
CA ASP A 88 7.45 8.67 -8.24
C ASP A 88 5.91 8.61 -8.28
N SER A 89 5.38 7.61 -8.99
CA SER A 89 3.93 7.43 -9.18
C SER A 89 3.16 7.35 -7.85
N ALA A 90 3.76 6.80 -6.79
CA ALA A 90 3.10 6.69 -5.51
C ALA A 90 2.93 8.04 -4.83
N LEU A 91 3.94 8.90 -4.90
CA LEU A 91 3.84 10.28 -4.41
C LEU A 91 2.78 11.06 -5.20
N VAL A 92 2.76 10.94 -6.53
CA VAL A 92 1.77 11.64 -7.36
C VAL A 92 0.36 11.21 -6.96
N ALA A 93 0.11 9.90 -6.87
CA ALA A 93 -1.20 9.39 -6.55
C ALA A 93 -1.64 9.80 -5.12
N GLY A 94 -0.69 9.83 -4.17
CA GLY A 94 -0.93 10.35 -2.82
C GLY A 94 -1.30 11.84 -2.82
N LEU A 95 -0.57 12.68 -3.57
CA LEU A 95 -0.86 14.11 -3.71
C LEU A 95 -2.19 14.36 -4.43
N VAL A 96 -2.52 13.57 -5.45
CA VAL A 96 -3.82 13.64 -6.14
C VAL A 96 -4.95 13.30 -5.17
N GLY A 97 -4.79 12.26 -4.34
CA GLY A 97 -5.75 11.91 -3.30
C GLY A 97 -5.94 13.04 -2.27
N LEU A 98 -4.84 13.67 -1.84
CA LEU A 98 -4.88 14.81 -0.93
C LEU A 98 -5.60 16.03 -1.55
N LEU A 99 -5.27 16.37 -2.80
CA LEU A 99 -5.92 17.47 -3.53
C LEU A 99 -7.41 17.19 -3.77
N LEU A 100 -7.78 15.93 -4.03
CA LEU A 100 -9.17 15.51 -4.14
C LEU A 100 -9.92 15.75 -2.82
N LEU A 101 -9.35 15.38 -1.68
CA LEU A 101 -9.96 15.63 -0.36
C LEU A 101 -10.11 17.13 -0.08
N ILE A 102 -9.07 17.92 -0.33
CA ILE A 102 -9.12 19.38 -0.15
C ILE A 102 -10.23 19.98 -1.06
N GLY A 103 -10.21 19.66 -2.35
CA GLY A 103 -11.16 20.20 -3.31
C GLY A 103 -12.60 19.82 -3.01
N THR A 104 -12.84 18.58 -2.60
CA THR A 104 -14.19 18.10 -2.26
C THR A 104 -14.67 18.59 -0.90
N ASN A 105 -13.78 18.86 0.06
CA ASN A 105 -14.15 19.48 1.33
C ASN A 105 -14.60 20.94 1.14
N LEU A 106 -13.89 21.68 0.28
CA LEU A 106 -14.21 23.08 -0.04
C LEU A 106 -15.44 23.23 -0.95
N ALA A 107 -15.85 22.16 -1.64
CA ALA A 107 -16.99 22.19 -2.53
C ALA A 107 -18.33 22.30 -1.75
N PRO A 108 -19.31 23.03 -2.31
CA PRO A 108 -20.59 23.24 -1.65
C PRO A 108 -21.40 21.94 -1.55
N GLY A 109 -22.02 21.74 -0.39
CA GLY A 109 -22.92 20.62 -0.13
C GLY A 109 -22.23 19.27 0.17
N PRO A 110 -23.01 18.24 0.52
CA PRO A 110 -22.49 16.94 0.92
C PRO A 110 -22.09 16.03 -0.26
N ALA A 111 -22.63 16.28 -1.46
CA ALA A 111 -22.50 15.38 -2.61
C ALA A 111 -21.05 15.27 -3.14
N TRP A 112 -20.33 16.39 -3.22
CA TRP A 112 -18.94 16.40 -3.69
C TRP A 112 -18.01 15.68 -2.72
N TRP A 113 -18.21 15.89 -1.42
CA TRP A 113 -17.49 15.16 -0.38
C TRP A 113 -17.74 13.66 -0.45
N ALA A 114 -19.01 13.25 -0.51
CA ALA A 114 -19.40 11.88 -0.70
C ALA A 114 -18.76 11.24 -1.94
N ALA A 115 -18.80 11.91 -3.10
CA ALA A 115 -18.19 11.42 -4.33
C ALA A 115 -16.66 11.31 -4.23
N GLY A 116 -16.01 12.28 -3.60
CA GLY A 116 -14.57 12.26 -3.33
C GLY A 116 -14.14 11.08 -2.46
N LEU A 117 -14.88 10.82 -1.38
CA LEU A 117 -14.63 9.68 -0.49
C LEU A 117 -14.82 8.34 -1.22
N VAL A 118 -15.92 8.16 -1.96
CA VAL A 118 -16.15 6.94 -2.75
C VAL A 118 -15.01 6.72 -3.73
N LEU A 119 -14.64 7.76 -4.49
CA LEU A 119 -13.57 7.66 -5.49
C LEU A 119 -12.24 7.28 -4.84
N LEU A 120 -11.83 7.97 -3.77
CA LEU A 120 -10.57 7.72 -3.10
C LEU A 120 -10.51 6.30 -2.54
N MET A 121 -11.55 5.87 -1.83
CA MET A 121 -11.64 4.55 -1.20
C MET A 121 -11.74 3.43 -2.25
N ALA A 122 -12.45 3.68 -3.35
CA ALA A 122 -12.53 2.74 -4.48
C ALA A 122 -11.17 2.55 -5.16
N VAL A 123 -10.47 3.64 -5.50
CA VAL A 123 -9.17 3.56 -6.17
C VAL A 123 -8.13 2.89 -5.25
N TRP A 124 -8.12 3.21 -3.95
CA TRP A 124 -7.26 2.53 -2.98
C TRP A 124 -7.57 1.03 -2.90
N SER A 125 -8.85 0.66 -2.83
CA SER A 125 -9.28 -0.75 -2.77
C SER A 125 -8.90 -1.53 -4.03
N VAL A 126 -9.03 -0.91 -5.21
CA VAL A 126 -8.63 -1.50 -6.49
C VAL A 126 -7.12 -1.65 -6.60
N ASP A 127 -6.34 -0.69 -6.11
CA ASP A 127 -4.87 -0.80 -6.06
C ASP A 127 -4.41 -1.98 -5.18
N ILE A 128 -5.06 -2.22 -4.03
CA ILE A 128 -4.78 -3.42 -3.22
C ILE A 128 -5.25 -4.69 -3.93
N ALA A 129 -6.44 -4.68 -4.53
CA ALA A 129 -6.98 -5.82 -5.25
C ALA A 129 -6.05 -6.27 -6.40
N ALA A 130 -5.50 -5.32 -7.16
CA ALA A 130 -4.53 -5.62 -8.21
C ALA A 130 -3.28 -6.32 -7.67
N ARG A 131 -2.81 -5.98 -6.46
CA ARG A 131 -1.67 -6.64 -5.81
C ARG A 131 -1.99 -8.04 -5.29
N LEU A 132 -3.25 -8.28 -4.93
CA LEU A 132 -3.73 -9.61 -4.60
C LEU A 132 -3.80 -10.47 -5.87
N GLU A 133 -4.28 -9.92 -6.98
CA GLU A 133 -4.31 -10.58 -8.30
C GLU A 133 -2.90 -10.93 -8.82
N ASP A 134 -1.93 -10.01 -8.69
CA ASP A 134 -0.51 -10.27 -8.99
C ASP A 134 0.04 -11.49 -8.22
N ARG A 135 -0.56 -11.82 -7.06
CA ARG A 135 -0.20 -12.94 -6.19
C ARG A 135 -1.08 -14.18 -6.37
N GLY A 136 -1.85 -14.23 -7.45
CA GLY A 136 -2.74 -15.36 -7.79
C GLY A 136 -3.97 -15.46 -6.89
N ARG A 137 -4.42 -14.33 -6.31
CA ARG A 137 -5.68 -14.25 -5.56
C ARG A 137 -6.78 -13.64 -6.41
N GLU A 138 -8.04 -13.92 -6.07
CA GLU A 138 -9.20 -13.36 -6.76
C GLU A 138 -10.07 -12.54 -5.78
N PRO A 139 -9.67 -11.30 -5.44
CA PRO A 139 -10.44 -10.48 -4.51
C PRO A 139 -11.86 -10.18 -5.01
N VAL A 140 -12.78 -10.01 -4.08
CA VAL A 140 -14.20 -9.70 -4.34
C VAL A 140 -14.37 -8.20 -4.60
N THR A 141 -13.67 -7.67 -5.61
CA THR A 141 -13.56 -6.22 -5.87
C THR A 141 -14.92 -5.55 -6.04
N LEU A 142 -15.85 -6.16 -6.78
CA LEU A 142 -17.19 -5.61 -6.96
C LEU A 142 -17.99 -5.54 -5.64
N GLY A 143 -17.81 -6.51 -4.75
CA GLY A 143 -18.42 -6.51 -3.43
C GLY A 143 -17.88 -5.38 -2.56
N ILE A 144 -16.56 -5.15 -2.59
CA ILE A 144 -15.89 -4.05 -1.89
C ILE A 144 -16.43 -2.70 -2.39
N LEU A 145 -16.47 -2.48 -3.71
CA LEU A 145 -16.95 -1.23 -4.30
C LEU A 145 -18.42 -0.97 -3.97
N THR A 146 -19.26 -2.02 -3.99
CA THR A 146 -20.67 -1.91 -3.60
C THR A 146 -20.80 -1.49 -2.14
N ALA A 147 -20.00 -2.09 -1.26
CA ALA A 147 -20.02 -1.75 0.16
C ALA A 147 -19.64 -0.29 0.43
N ILE A 148 -18.64 0.25 -0.28
CA ILE A 148 -18.21 1.66 -0.17
C ILE A 148 -19.35 2.62 -0.51
N VAL A 149 -20.06 2.36 -1.61
CA VAL A 149 -21.20 3.19 -2.03
C VAL A 149 -22.32 3.11 -1.00
N VAL A 150 -22.63 1.92 -0.50
CA VAL A 150 -23.66 1.75 0.54
C VAL A 150 -23.26 2.48 1.81
N ALA A 151 -21.98 2.50 2.20
CA ALA A 151 -21.50 3.20 3.38
C ALA A 151 -21.75 4.71 3.32
N VAL A 152 -21.46 5.36 2.18
CA VAL A 152 -21.81 6.79 2.02
C VAL A 152 -23.30 7.01 2.19
N ILE A 153 -24.13 6.22 1.50
CA ILE A 153 -25.58 6.42 1.50
C ILE A 153 -26.13 6.17 2.90
N SER A 154 -25.75 5.06 3.55
CA SER A 154 -26.27 4.70 4.87
C SER A 154 -25.85 5.73 5.91
N THR A 155 -24.60 6.17 5.90
CA THR A 155 -24.10 7.17 6.83
C THR A 155 -24.73 8.54 6.59
N HIS A 156 -24.94 8.94 5.33
CA HIS A 156 -25.60 10.20 5.02
C HIS A 156 -27.06 10.22 5.49
N VAL A 157 -27.79 9.12 5.32
CA VAL A 157 -29.22 9.03 5.63
C VAL A 157 -29.48 8.75 7.11
N TYR A 158 -28.67 7.89 7.74
CA TYR A 158 -28.94 7.36 9.09
C TYR A 158 -27.90 7.80 10.13
N GLY A 159 -26.95 8.68 9.78
CA GLY A 159 -25.93 9.17 10.70
C GLY A 159 -25.09 8.04 11.30
N GLY A 160 -24.84 8.10 12.61
CA GLY A 160 -24.03 7.12 13.35
C GLY A 160 -24.55 5.68 13.24
N VAL A 161 -25.87 5.48 13.22
CA VAL A 161 -26.48 4.15 12.99
C VAL A 161 -26.12 3.64 11.59
N GLY A 162 -26.05 4.53 10.61
CA GLY A 162 -25.62 4.24 9.25
C GLY A 162 -24.18 3.73 9.14
N LEU A 163 -23.28 4.17 10.03
CA LEU A 163 -21.90 3.65 10.12
C LEU A 163 -21.88 2.22 10.66
N GLY A 164 -22.63 1.91 11.72
CA GLY A 164 -22.74 0.53 12.21
C GLY A 164 -23.33 -0.41 11.17
N PHE A 165 -24.35 0.06 10.45
CA PHE A 165 -24.99 -0.68 9.37
C PHE A 165 -24.05 -0.92 8.18
N SER A 166 -23.20 0.04 7.83
CA SER A 166 -22.25 -0.12 6.71
C SER A 166 -21.17 -1.17 7.01
N LEU A 167 -20.72 -1.28 8.25
CA LEU A 167 -19.79 -2.33 8.69
C LEU A 167 -20.42 -3.72 8.58
N TYR A 168 -21.69 -3.87 8.95
CA TYR A 168 -22.41 -5.13 8.78
C TYR A 168 -22.59 -5.47 7.28
N ILE A 169 -23.03 -4.50 6.48
CA ILE A 169 -23.24 -4.68 5.04
C ILE A 169 -21.94 -5.02 4.32
N SER A 170 -20.82 -4.41 4.69
CA SER A 170 -19.54 -4.66 4.01
C SER A 170 -19.13 -6.12 4.10
N VAL A 171 -19.31 -6.74 5.27
CA VAL A 171 -19.11 -8.18 5.47
C VAL A 171 -20.15 -8.98 4.67
N ALA A 172 -21.43 -8.65 4.82
CA ALA A 172 -22.52 -9.40 4.19
C ALA A 172 -22.43 -9.42 2.65
N VAL A 173 -22.13 -8.27 2.03
CA VAL A 173 -22.04 -8.13 0.57
C VAL A 173 -20.86 -8.91 0.01
N VAL A 174 -19.69 -8.84 0.66
CA VAL A 174 -18.51 -9.59 0.23
C VAL A 174 -18.76 -11.11 0.35
N LEU A 175 -19.36 -11.56 1.46
CA LEU A 175 -19.69 -12.98 1.65
C LEU A 175 -20.78 -13.48 0.68
N ALA A 176 -21.81 -12.68 0.43
CA ALA A 176 -22.90 -13.04 -0.48
C ALA A 176 -22.39 -13.31 -1.91
N TRP A 177 -21.29 -12.66 -2.31
CA TRP A 177 -20.69 -12.88 -3.61
C TRP A 177 -20.13 -14.30 -3.78
N GLY A 178 -19.63 -14.93 -2.70
CA GLY A 178 -19.21 -16.34 -2.70
C GLY A 178 -20.37 -17.34 -2.76
N VAL A 179 -21.58 -16.91 -2.41
CA VAL A 179 -22.80 -17.70 -2.62
C VAL A 179 -23.15 -17.74 -4.10
N VAL A 180 -23.14 -16.58 -4.76
CA VAL A 180 -23.54 -16.41 -6.17
C VAL A 180 -22.48 -16.96 -7.13
N VAL A 181 -21.20 -16.74 -6.84
CA VAL A 181 -20.10 -17.11 -7.73
C VAL A 181 -19.11 -18.00 -7.00
N SER A 182 -18.98 -19.25 -7.45
CA SER A 182 -18.16 -20.28 -6.79
C SER A 182 -16.68 -19.95 -6.69
N ARG A 183 -16.15 -19.10 -7.58
CA ARG A 183 -14.75 -18.67 -7.58
C ARG A 183 -14.35 -17.96 -6.28
N TYR A 184 -15.27 -17.24 -5.65
CA TYR A 184 -15.04 -16.46 -4.43
C TYR A 184 -15.31 -17.24 -3.14
N ARG A 185 -15.27 -18.57 -3.16
CA ARG A 185 -15.49 -19.39 -1.95
C ARG A 185 -14.21 -19.65 -1.16
N GLN A 186 -13.04 -19.34 -1.73
CA GLN A 186 -11.78 -19.58 -1.05
C GLN A 186 -11.60 -18.55 0.08
N LEU A 187 -11.29 -19.03 1.28
CA LEU A 187 -11.06 -18.17 2.44
C LEU A 187 -9.92 -17.19 2.21
N THR A 188 -8.92 -17.59 1.42
CA THR A 188 -7.75 -16.78 1.07
C THR A 188 -8.09 -15.56 0.21
N ASP A 189 -9.24 -15.54 -0.44
CA ASP A 189 -9.71 -14.42 -1.25
C ASP A 189 -10.76 -13.59 -0.49
N VAL A 190 -11.66 -14.28 0.24
CA VAL A 190 -12.73 -13.67 1.01
C VAL A 190 -12.20 -12.87 2.20
N ALA A 191 -11.28 -13.43 2.98
CA ALA A 191 -10.77 -12.78 4.19
C ALA A 191 -10.11 -11.41 3.90
N PRO A 192 -9.16 -11.28 2.97
CA PRO A 192 -8.61 -9.96 2.64
C PRO A 192 -9.66 -9.04 2.01
N SER A 193 -10.61 -9.56 1.22
CA SER A 193 -11.68 -8.74 0.65
C SER A 193 -12.59 -8.13 1.72
N VAL A 194 -12.94 -8.90 2.75
CA VAL A 194 -13.72 -8.41 3.90
C VAL A 194 -12.94 -7.35 4.67
N LEU A 195 -11.63 -7.55 4.90
CA LEU A 195 -10.79 -6.56 5.58
C LEU A 195 -10.70 -5.24 4.79
N ILE A 196 -10.47 -5.31 3.48
CA ILE A 196 -10.44 -4.12 2.62
C ILE A 196 -11.81 -3.41 2.65
N ALA A 197 -12.91 -4.15 2.53
CA ALA A 197 -14.26 -3.59 2.60
C ALA A 197 -14.53 -2.92 3.95
N LEU A 198 -14.15 -3.54 5.08
CA LEU A 198 -14.33 -2.97 6.41
C LEU A 198 -13.57 -1.66 6.57
N VAL A 199 -12.30 -1.62 6.17
CA VAL A 199 -11.48 -0.40 6.28
C VAL A 199 -12.03 0.70 5.37
N ALA A 200 -12.33 0.37 4.11
CA ALA A 200 -12.84 1.34 3.15
C ALA A 200 -14.22 1.89 3.57
N THR A 201 -15.14 1.04 4.02
CA THR A 201 -16.48 1.48 4.48
C THR A 201 -16.43 2.24 5.79
N SER A 202 -15.61 1.80 6.75
CA SER A 202 -15.39 2.54 8.00
C SER A 202 -14.80 3.91 7.72
N GLY A 203 -13.78 3.99 6.84
CA GLY A 203 -13.14 5.25 6.46
C GLY A 203 -14.09 6.21 5.77
N THR A 204 -14.88 5.68 4.84
CA THR A 204 -15.93 6.42 4.15
C THR A 204 -16.96 6.98 5.13
N GLY A 205 -17.55 6.13 5.98
CA GLY A 205 -18.58 6.54 6.92
C GLY A 205 -18.04 7.47 8.02
N SER A 206 -16.85 7.19 8.54
CA SER A 206 -16.17 8.01 9.54
C SER A 206 -15.96 9.45 9.04
N LEU A 207 -15.34 9.62 7.88
CA LEU A 207 -15.10 10.96 7.32
C LEU A 207 -16.40 11.66 6.87
N MET A 208 -17.42 10.90 6.46
CA MET A 208 -18.74 11.46 6.16
C MET A 208 -19.41 12.02 7.42
N LEU A 209 -19.39 11.28 8.53
CA LEU A 209 -19.95 11.74 9.81
C LEU A 209 -19.18 12.91 10.38
N THR A 210 -17.85 12.85 10.38
CA THR A 210 -17.07 13.93 10.96
C THR A 210 -17.33 15.25 10.24
N ARG A 211 -17.40 15.25 8.90
CA ARG A 211 -17.77 16.46 8.14
C ARG A 211 -19.19 16.94 8.48
N THR A 212 -20.13 16.02 8.67
CA THR A 212 -21.53 16.38 8.88
C THR A 212 -21.78 16.92 10.29
N ILE A 213 -21.02 16.46 11.29
CA ILE A 213 -21.23 16.79 12.71
C ILE A 213 -20.31 17.91 13.18
N TYR A 214 -19.06 17.94 12.73
CA TYR A 214 -18.00 18.79 13.27
C TYR A 214 -17.52 19.88 12.29
N GLU A 215 -18.05 19.94 11.07
CA GLU A 215 -17.78 21.01 10.10
C GLU A 215 -19.10 21.77 9.84
N PRO A 216 -19.12 23.12 9.82
CA PRO A 216 -17.97 24.04 9.83
C PRO A 216 -17.45 24.47 11.20
N ASP A 217 -18.14 24.15 12.29
CA ASP A 217 -17.89 24.83 13.57
C ASP A 217 -16.62 24.39 14.32
N GLN A 218 -16.09 23.19 14.04
CA GLN A 218 -14.92 22.63 14.74
C GLN A 218 -13.79 22.15 13.80
N HIS A 219 -13.85 22.54 12.52
CA HIS A 219 -12.85 22.29 11.45
C HIS A 219 -12.16 20.91 11.47
N ALA A 220 -12.84 19.86 11.96
CA ALA A 220 -12.21 18.59 12.26
C ALA A 220 -11.70 17.91 10.98
N ILE A 221 -12.46 17.96 9.88
CA ILE A 221 -11.98 17.40 8.61
C ILE A 221 -10.80 18.19 8.07
N SER A 222 -10.82 19.52 8.20
CA SER A 222 -9.72 20.37 7.76
C SER A 222 -8.43 20.03 8.53
N ILE A 223 -8.51 19.80 9.84
CA ILE A 223 -7.38 19.36 10.67
C ILE A 223 -6.93 17.94 10.30
N PHE A 224 -7.87 17.01 10.05
CA PHE A 224 -7.54 15.66 9.57
C PHE A 224 -6.75 15.69 8.25
N ILE A 225 -7.23 16.45 7.27
CA ILE A 225 -6.59 16.58 5.96
C ILE A 225 -5.18 17.16 6.12
N LEU A 226 -5.01 18.18 6.96
CA LEU A 226 -3.70 18.77 7.23
C LEU A 226 -2.76 17.76 7.91
N ALA A 227 -3.21 17.10 8.97
CA ALA A 227 -2.39 16.15 9.74
C ALA A 227 -1.97 14.95 8.90
N VAL A 228 -2.91 14.32 8.21
CA VAL A 228 -2.64 13.15 7.35
C VAL A 228 -1.87 13.54 6.10
N GLY A 229 -2.16 14.69 5.50
CA GLY A 229 -1.42 15.22 4.36
C GLY A 229 0.04 15.50 4.70
N LEU A 230 0.30 16.16 5.83
CA LEU A 230 1.66 16.41 6.32
C LEU A 230 2.39 15.09 6.60
N ALA A 231 1.72 14.14 7.27
CA ALA A 231 2.28 12.82 7.52
C ALA A 231 2.63 12.08 6.22
N ALA A 232 1.75 12.09 5.22
CA ALA A 232 2.01 11.45 3.92
C ALA A 232 3.20 12.07 3.18
N VAL A 233 3.33 13.40 3.19
CA VAL A 233 4.48 14.12 2.60
C VAL A 233 5.77 13.75 3.32
N VAL A 234 5.77 13.77 4.66
CA VAL A 234 6.94 13.38 5.46
C VAL A 234 7.32 11.91 5.21
N ALA A 235 6.34 11.00 5.13
CA ALA A 235 6.56 9.60 4.79
C ALA A 235 7.33 9.47 3.47
N ALA A 236 6.83 10.13 2.42
CA ALA A 236 7.41 10.06 1.09
C ALA A 236 8.82 10.66 1.02
N ILE A 237 9.12 11.69 1.81
CA ILE A 237 10.46 12.27 1.91
C ILE A 237 11.41 11.31 2.63
N LEU A 238 11.00 10.76 3.78
CA LEU A 238 11.85 9.86 4.58
C LEU A 238 12.13 8.54 3.88
N ASP A 239 11.17 8.02 3.11
CA ASP A 239 11.35 6.83 2.26
C ASP A 239 12.43 7.03 1.20
N ARG A 240 12.71 8.28 0.78
CA ARG A 240 13.73 8.62 -0.24
C ARG A 240 15.10 8.91 0.35
N VAL A 241 15.14 9.71 1.41
CA VAL A 241 16.40 10.23 1.95
C VAL A 241 17.09 9.22 2.86
N ARG A 242 16.37 8.19 3.36
CA ARG A 242 16.86 7.20 4.33
C ARG A 242 17.73 7.86 5.40
N ALA A 243 17.12 8.79 6.13
CA ALA A 243 17.81 9.57 7.15
C ALA A 243 18.28 8.66 8.31
N PRO A 244 19.51 8.83 8.83
CA PRO A 244 20.04 7.98 9.89
C PRO A 244 19.39 8.20 11.26
N LEU A 245 18.69 9.32 11.47
CA LEU A 245 18.16 9.74 12.78
C LEU A 245 16.65 9.54 12.94
N LEU A 246 15.90 9.37 11.85
CA LEU A 246 14.44 9.31 11.90
C LEU A 246 13.93 8.32 10.84
N ASP A 247 13.32 7.23 11.30
CA ASP A 247 12.67 6.26 10.42
C ASP A 247 11.32 6.80 9.90
N PRO A 248 10.81 6.27 8.77
CA PRO A 248 9.55 6.72 8.20
C PRO A 248 8.36 6.63 9.16
N TYR A 249 8.27 5.61 10.02
CA TYR A 249 7.14 5.45 10.94
C TYR A 249 7.15 6.52 12.02
N SER A 250 8.28 6.72 12.69
CA SER A 250 8.44 7.78 13.70
C SER A 250 8.21 9.17 13.10
N GLY A 251 8.70 9.40 11.87
CA GLY A 251 8.49 10.67 11.17
C GLY A 251 7.03 10.93 10.81
N THR A 252 6.30 9.92 10.31
CA THR A 252 4.86 10.05 10.04
C THR A 252 4.04 10.29 11.30
N ALA A 253 4.36 9.59 12.39
CA ALA A 253 3.70 9.77 13.68
C ALA A 253 3.90 11.19 14.21
N LEU A 254 5.13 11.69 14.20
CA LEU A 254 5.45 13.05 14.64
C LEU A 254 4.75 14.09 13.75
N ALA A 255 4.76 13.89 12.44
CA ALA A 255 4.10 14.77 11.49
C ALA A 255 2.57 14.84 11.69
N ALA A 256 1.92 13.73 12.04
CA ALA A 256 0.49 13.70 12.32
C ALA A 256 0.14 14.49 13.59
N VAL A 257 0.92 14.31 14.67
CA VAL A 257 0.73 15.07 15.91
C VAL A 257 0.96 16.56 15.66
N LEU A 258 2.08 16.92 15.03
CA LEU A 258 2.38 18.32 14.71
C LEU A 258 1.35 18.94 13.77
N GLY A 259 0.90 18.22 12.74
CA GLY A 259 -0.13 18.69 11.82
C GLY A 259 -1.47 18.91 12.51
N SER A 260 -1.81 18.07 13.49
CA SER A 260 -3.04 18.26 14.30
C SER A 260 -2.94 19.49 15.20
N VAL A 261 -1.79 19.70 15.85
CA VAL A 261 -1.52 20.89 16.67
C VAL A 261 -1.54 22.16 15.84
N VAL A 262 -0.83 22.16 14.71
CA VAL A 262 -0.78 23.31 13.79
C VAL A 262 -2.16 23.61 13.23
N GLY A 263 -2.93 22.57 12.87
CA GLY A 263 -4.31 22.74 12.44
C GLY A 263 -5.17 23.40 13.52
N ALA A 264 -5.15 22.87 14.75
CA ALA A 264 -5.91 23.45 15.85
C ALA A 264 -5.53 24.92 16.11
N LEU A 265 -4.26 25.30 15.97
CA LEU A 265 -3.82 26.68 16.08
C LEU A 265 -4.29 27.58 14.92
N ILE A 266 -4.35 27.06 13.69
CA ILE A 266 -4.80 27.81 12.50
C ILE A 266 -6.29 28.12 12.60
N TRP A 267 -7.09 27.15 13.05
CA TRP A 267 -8.54 27.26 13.13
C TRP A 267 -9.05 27.67 14.52
N GLU A 268 -8.17 28.03 15.44
CA GLU A 268 -8.50 28.46 16.82
C GLU A 268 -9.33 27.42 17.61
N GLU A 269 -9.05 26.14 17.37
CA GLU A 269 -9.73 25.00 18.01
C GLU A 269 -9.04 24.56 19.33
N ASP A 270 -9.66 23.63 20.07
CA ASP A 270 -9.07 23.06 21.28
C ASP A 270 -7.79 22.25 21.00
N VAL A 271 -6.65 22.91 21.21
CA VAL A 271 -5.32 22.34 21.03
C VAL A 271 -5.13 21.06 21.84
N VAL A 272 -5.68 20.97 23.06
CA VAL A 272 -5.48 19.78 23.92
C VAL A 272 -6.22 18.59 23.34
N GLY A 273 -7.49 18.76 22.97
CA GLY A 273 -8.27 17.75 22.27
C GLY A 273 -7.60 17.31 20.97
N PHE A 274 -7.12 18.24 20.15
CA PHE A 274 -6.47 17.90 18.89
C PHE A 274 -5.04 17.32 19.03
N VAL A 275 -4.35 17.53 20.14
CA VAL A 275 -3.13 16.74 20.47
C VAL A 275 -3.50 15.27 20.67
N LEU A 276 -4.58 14.97 21.40
CA LEU A 276 -5.06 13.60 21.61
C LEU A 276 -5.52 12.96 20.29
N VAL A 277 -6.24 13.72 19.45
CA VAL A 277 -6.61 13.30 18.09
C VAL A 277 -5.34 13.01 17.27
N GLY A 278 -4.34 13.88 17.32
CA GLY A 278 -3.06 13.69 16.62
C GLY A 278 -2.31 12.43 17.05
N LEU A 279 -2.33 12.11 18.35
CA LEU A 279 -1.75 10.86 18.88
C LEU A 279 -2.50 9.62 18.37
N GLY A 280 -3.84 9.68 18.32
CA GLY A 280 -4.65 8.61 17.74
C GLY A 280 -4.38 8.43 16.24
N LEU A 281 -4.31 9.52 15.48
CA LEU A 281 -3.95 9.50 14.06
C LEU A 281 -2.55 8.90 13.84
N ALA A 282 -1.57 9.30 14.64
CA ALA A 282 -0.21 8.78 14.57
C ALA A 282 -0.18 7.25 14.73
N LEU A 283 -0.93 6.71 15.71
CA LEU A 283 -1.05 5.26 15.91
C LEU A 283 -1.64 4.58 14.67
N PHE A 284 -2.76 5.09 14.14
CA PHE A 284 -3.43 4.45 13.01
C PHE A 284 -2.69 4.58 11.68
N LEU A 285 -1.92 5.65 11.49
CA LEU A 285 -1.02 5.79 10.33
C LEU A 285 0.07 4.70 10.34
N VAL A 286 0.70 4.48 11.50
CA VAL A 286 1.75 3.45 11.69
C VAL A 286 1.19 2.04 11.54
N VAL A 287 0.07 1.76 12.21
CA VAL A 287 -0.61 0.46 12.14
C VAL A 287 -1.12 0.19 10.72
N GLY A 288 -1.72 1.20 10.08
CA GLY A 288 -2.27 1.07 8.74
C GLY A 288 -1.21 0.80 7.68
N ARG A 289 -0.03 1.43 7.78
CA ARG A 289 1.10 1.13 6.90
C ARG A 289 1.61 -0.31 7.07
N SER A 290 1.59 -0.83 8.31
CA SER A 290 1.97 -2.22 8.59
C SER A 290 0.93 -3.22 8.06
N LEU A 291 -0.36 -2.95 8.27
CA LEU A 291 -1.46 -3.80 7.77
C LEU A 291 -1.56 -3.75 6.24
N GLY A 292 -1.36 -2.57 5.64
CA GLY A 292 -1.29 -2.39 4.19
C GLY A 292 -0.18 -3.21 3.55
N SER A 293 1.00 -3.25 4.17
CA SER A 293 2.09 -4.14 3.76
C SER A 293 1.69 -5.62 3.76
N ILE A 294 0.94 -6.10 4.77
CA ILE A 294 0.43 -7.47 4.81
C ILE A 294 -0.54 -7.73 3.65
N LEU A 295 -1.48 -6.80 3.39
CA LEU A 295 -2.44 -6.95 2.30
C LEU A 295 -1.74 -7.00 0.93
N ARG A 296 -0.75 -6.14 0.74
CA ARG A 296 -0.03 -6.00 -0.54
C ARG A 296 1.01 -7.09 -0.77
N THR A 297 1.76 -7.47 0.25
CA THR A 297 2.94 -8.37 0.12
C THR A 297 2.76 -9.73 0.78
N GLY A 298 1.82 -9.87 1.72
CA GLY A 298 1.58 -11.11 2.48
C GLY A 298 2.47 -11.27 3.70
N ARG A 299 3.32 -10.29 3.99
CA ARG A 299 4.23 -10.26 5.14
C ARG A 299 4.27 -8.84 5.68
N VAL A 300 4.76 -8.69 6.92
CA VAL A 300 4.98 -7.37 7.50
C VAL A 300 6.33 -6.83 7.02
N THR A 301 6.33 -5.71 6.31
CA THR A 301 7.55 -4.97 5.94
C THR A 301 7.61 -3.65 6.72
N LEU A 302 8.72 -3.41 7.44
CA LEU A 302 8.93 -2.22 8.28
C LEU A 302 10.00 -1.27 7.73
N SER A 303 10.66 -1.61 6.64
CA SER A 303 11.77 -0.83 6.08
C SER A 303 11.68 -0.65 4.57
N ASP A 304 10.78 -1.40 3.93
CA ASP A 304 10.66 -1.41 2.49
C ASP A 304 9.71 -0.31 2.03
N SER A 305 9.98 0.22 0.84
CA SER A 305 9.09 1.17 0.21
C SER A 305 7.71 0.52 0.00
N PRO A 306 6.63 1.27 0.24
CA PRO A 306 5.28 0.76 0.03
C PRO A 306 5.09 0.31 -1.42
N THR A 307 4.38 -0.80 -1.61
CA THR A 307 4.13 -1.40 -2.93
C THR A 307 2.80 -0.93 -3.50
N GLY A 308 2.72 -0.72 -4.80
CA GLY A 308 1.50 -0.22 -5.47
C GLY A 308 1.43 1.30 -5.58
N ALA A 309 0.50 1.78 -6.41
CA ALA A 309 0.39 3.20 -6.71
C ALA A 309 -0.13 3.99 -5.49
N LEU A 310 -0.87 3.35 -4.59
CA LEU A 310 -1.43 4.00 -3.40
C LEU A 310 -0.91 3.42 -2.08
N GLY A 311 0.22 2.70 -2.10
CA GLY A 311 0.78 2.12 -0.88
C GLY A 311 1.18 3.16 0.19
N LEU A 312 1.51 4.39 -0.22
CA LEU A 312 1.75 5.50 0.72
C LEU A 312 0.49 5.92 1.49
N LEU A 313 -0.70 5.63 0.95
CA LEU A 313 -1.98 5.99 1.57
C LEU A 313 -2.53 4.91 2.52
N ASP A 314 -1.90 3.75 2.66
CA ASP A 314 -2.43 2.67 3.51
C ASP A 314 -2.65 3.18 4.94
N GLY A 315 -1.67 3.86 5.52
CA GLY A 315 -1.81 4.50 6.84
C GLY A 315 -3.01 5.46 6.89
N ALA A 316 -3.17 6.30 5.86
CA ALA A 316 -4.23 7.29 5.79
C ALA A 316 -5.63 6.67 5.76
N MET A 317 -5.81 5.53 5.08
CA MET A 317 -7.10 4.84 5.01
C MET A 317 -7.51 4.24 6.35
N PHE A 318 -6.56 3.67 7.10
CA PHE A 318 -6.82 3.20 8.46
C PHE A 318 -7.05 4.35 9.44
N ALA A 319 -6.32 5.46 9.31
CA ALA A 319 -6.56 6.67 10.10
C ALA A 319 -7.97 7.24 9.83
N ALA A 320 -8.39 7.29 8.56
CA ALA A 320 -9.74 7.67 8.17
C ALA A 320 -10.80 6.76 8.82
N ALA A 321 -10.57 5.44 8.83
CA ALA A 321 -11.49 4.44 9.38
C ALA A 321 -11.89 4.68 10.83
N LEU A 322 -11.02 5.32 11.62
CA LEU A 322 -11.21 5.50 13.06
C LEU A 322 -11.30 6.96 13.49
N TYR A 323 -11.33 7.89 12.53
CA TYR A 323 -11.33 9.32 12.82
C TYR A 323 -12.58 9.81 13.57
N TYR A 324 -13.79 9.49 13.11
CA TYR A 324 -15.03 9.85 13.79
C TYR A 324 -15.10 9.25 15.20
N PRO A 325 -14.88 7.93 15.42
CA PRO A 325 -14.81 7.38 16.77
C PRO A 325 -13.80 8.13 17.65
N LEU A 326 -12.62 8.45 17.13
CA LEU A 326 -11.57 9.16 17.87
C LEU A 326 -12.02 10.56 18.31
N VAL A 327 -12.52 11.36 17.37
CA VAL A 327 -13.00 12.73 17.64
C VAL A 327 -14.19 12.70 18.60
N SER A 328 -15.12 11.76 18.42
CA SER A 328 -16.33 11.64 19.26
C SER A 328 -16.11 11.21 20.71
N VAL A 329 -14.95 10.62 21.01
CA VAL A 329 -14.56 10.27 22.38
C VAL A 329 -13.87 11.45 23.07
N ILE A 330 -13.25 12.34 22.29
CA ILE A 330 -12.45 13.47 22.78
C ILE A 330 -13.33 14.71 22.98
N PHE A 331 -14.30 14.94 22.10
CA PHE A 331 -15.22 16.08 22.09
C PHE A 331 -16.69 15.63 22.22
#